data_AF-A0A8J4TVB9-F1
#
_entry.id   AF-A0A8J4TVB9-F1
#
_cell.length_a   1.000
_cell.length_b   1.000
_cell.length_c   1.000
_cell.angle_alpha   90.00
_cell.angle_beta   90.00
_cell.angle_gamma   90.00
#
_symmetry.space_group_name_H-M   'P 1'
#
loop_
_entity.id
_entity.type
_entity.pdbx_description
1 polymer ?
#
loop_
_entity_poly.entity_id
_entity_poly.type
_entity_poly.pdbx_seq_one_letter_code
_entity_poly.pdbx_strand_id
1 'polypeptide(L)'
;MKLVEAERTREREYSPIGTRSSAPMESPHKRKSVERKWQVFPGRNKFYCDGRIMMARQTGVFYLTLVLILVTSGLFFMFDCPFLAAMLTPAIPVVGGVLFLFVLGTLLRTSFSDPGVLPRATPDEAADLERQIDVANGSSTTGYRPPPRTREITINGQTVKLKYCFTCKIFRPPRASHCSLCDNCVERFDHHCPWVGNCVGKRNYRFFYMFILSLSFLTIFIFAFVITHIIMSFHTYLIGSNQTTNEDIKGSWSSKRGKDNYNPYSHGNIFTNCCAALCGPLPPSLIDRRGLVLPETLQHAPPTNGITMYGATQSQTRM
;
A
#
# COMPACT_ATOMS: atom_id res chain seq x y z
N MET A 1 10.14 16.08 30.47
CA MET A 1 9.99 17.24 29.55
C MET A 1 9.51 18.48 30.31
N LYS A 2 10.11 18.79 31.47
CA LYS A 2 9.78 19.97 32.31
C LYS A 2 11.02 20.55 33.02
N LEU A 3 12.22 20.32 32.50
CA LEU A 3 13.48 20.74 33.16
C LEU A 3 14.44 21.52 32.24
N VAL A 4 13.99 21.98 31.07
CA VAL A 4 14.84 22.71 30.11
C VAL A 4 14.41 24.18 29.94
N GLU A 5 13.35 24.62 30.64
CA GLU A 5 12.72 25.92 30.38
C GLU A 5 13.04 26.99 31.44
N ALA A 6 13.83 26.67 32.46
CA ALA A 6 14.09 27.56 33.60
C ALA A 6 15.43 28.34 33.57
N GLU A 7 16.36 28.03 32.66
CA GLU A 7 17.68 28.69 32.62
C GLU A 7 17.83 29.80 31.58
N ARG A 8 16.77 30.15 30.84
CA ARG A 8 16.87 31.09 29.71
C ARG A 8 16.64 32.57 30.04
N THR A 9 16.45 32.95 31.30
CA THR A 9 15.98 34.30 31.68
C THR A 9 16.94 35.13 32.53
N ARG A 10 18.20 34.74 32.71
CA ARG A 10 19.20 35.58 33.40
C ARG A 10 20.52 35.61 32.66
N GLU A 11 20.63 36.49 31.67
CA GLU A 11 21.90 37.05 31.19
C GLU A 11 21.61 38.11 30.13
N ARG A 12 21.26 39.32 30.57
CA ARG A 12 21.23 40.48 29.67
C ARG A 12 21.43 41.79 30.42
N GLU A 13 22.64 42.02 30.93
CA GLU A 13 23.16 43.38 31.10
C GLU A 13 24.67 43.36 31.36
N TYR A 14 25.46 43.62 30.32
CA TYR A 14 26.81 44.16 30.49
C TYR A 14 27.20 44.94 29.23
N SER A 15 27.25 46.27 29.33
CA SER A 15 27.88 47.15 28.34
C SER A 15 29.33 47.37 28.72
N PRO A 16 30.30 47.28 27.79
CA PRO A 16 31.61 47.87 27.98
C PRO A 16 31.73 49.20 27.23
N ILE A 17 32.26 50.15 27.99
CA ILE A 17 32.67 51.51 27.67
C ILE A 17 33.67 51.54 26.50
N GLY A 18 33.52 52.53 25.62
CA GLY A 18 34.36 52.71 24.44
C GLY A 18 35.79 53.14 24.77
N THR A 19 36.75 52.55 24.06
CA THR A 19 38.07 53.11 23.84
C THR A 19 38.40 53.06 22.35
N ARG A 20 38.82 54.22 21.86
CA ARG A 20 39.16 54.53 20.48
C ARG A 20 40.52 53.90 20.17
N SER A 21 40.59 52.95 19.24
CA SER A 21 41.86 52.49 18.66
C SER A 21 41.69 52.11 17.20
N SER A 22 42.72 52.44 16.44
CA SER A 22 42.86 52.55 14.99
C SER A 22 42.35 51.35 14.16
N ALA A 23 41.64 51.68 13.08
CA ALA A 23 41.15 50.77 12.07
C ALA A 23 42.29 50.06 11.30
N PRO A 24 42.18 48.74 11.06
CA PRO A 24 42.78 48.09 9.91
C PRO A 24 41.77 48.01 8.76
N MET A 25 42.25 48.19 7.52
CA MET A 25 41.50 48.08 6.26
C MET A 25 40.49 46.94 6.25
N GLU A 26 39.23 47.30 6.01
CA GLU A 26 38.12 46.38 5.83
C GLU A 26 38.31 45.58 4.54
N SER A 27 38.55 44.27 4.69
CA SER A 27 38.45 43.33 3.57
C SER A 27 36.98 43.24 3.11
N PRO A 28 36.70 43.08 1.81
CA PRO A 28 35.33 43.09 1.31
C PRO A 28 34.57 41.95 1.97
N HIS A 29 33.58 42.31 2.80
CA HIS A 29 32.62 41.40 3.40
C HIS A 29 31.96 40.57 2.28
N LYS A 30 32.48 39.37 2.03
CA LYS A 30 31.72 38.30 1.36
C LYS A 30 30.45 38.14 2.20
N ARG A 31 29.31 38.61 1.69
CA ARG A 31 27.98 38.26 2.19
C ARG A 31 27.98 36.75 2.35
N LYS A 32 27.99 36.24 3.59
CA LYS A 32 27.84 34.81 3.85
C LYS A 32 26.52 34.40 3.21
N SER A 33 26.57 33.55 2.19
CA SER A 33 25.38 33.02 1.55
C SER A 33 24.59 32.28 2.63
N VAL A 34 23.36 32.74 2.89
CA VAL A 34 22.47 32.09 3.86
C VAL A 34 21.94 30.82 3.21
N GLU A 35 22.55 29.68 3.52
CA GLU A 35 22.11 28.37 3.04
C GLU A 35 20.97 27.81 3.90
N ARG A 36 19.99 27.17 3.28
CA ARG A 36 18.85 26.56 3.98
C ARG A 36 19.26 25.19 4.53
N LYS A 37 18.77 24.85 5.73
CA LYS A 37 19.10 23.59 6.42
C LYS A 37 18.87 22.32 5.60
N TRP A 38 17.86 22.31 4.73
CA TRP A 38 17.56 21.15 3.89
C TRP A 38 18.58 20.96 2.75
N GLN A 39 19.26 22.02 2.32
CA GLN A 39 20.28 21.96 1.27
C GLN A 39 21.57 21.32 1.77
N VAL A 40 21.89 21.54 3.05
CA VAL A 40 23.07 21.01 3.74
C VAL A 40 22.73 19.82 4.65
N PHE A 41 21.57 19.20 4.45
CA PHE A 41 21.10 18.14 5.33
C PHE A 41 22.04 16.92 5.28
N PRO A 42 22.58 16.47 6.43
CA PRO A 42 23.52 15.36 6.45
C PRO A 42 22.75 14.05 6.36
N GLY A 43 22.55 13.56 5.13
CA GLY A 43 21.88 12.31 4.82
C GLY A 43 21.73 12.10 3.31
N ARG A 44 21.13 10.97 2.91
CA ARG A 44 20.91 10.63 1.48
C ARG A 44 19.49 10.95 1.01
N ASN A 45 18.69 11.61 1.83
CA ASN A 45 17.35 12.02 1.46
C ASN A 45 17.37 13.12 0.40
N LYS A 46 16.38 13.09 -0.49
CA LYS A 46 16.13 14.16 -1.46
C LYS A 46 15.02 15.05 -0.94
N PHE A 47 15.23 16.36 -1.06
CA PHE A 47 14.27 17.37 -0.65
C PHE A 47 13.71 18.10 -1.87
N TYR A 48 12.41 18.33 -1.86
CA TYR A 48 11.70 19.07 -2.90
C TYR A 48 10.79 20.12 -2.27
N CYS A 49 10.30 21.07 -3.08
CA CYS A 49 9.38 22.12 -2.64
C CYS A 49 9.91 22.89 -1.42
N ASP A 50 11.14 23.39 -1.49
CA ASP A 50 11.79 24.14 -0.41
C ASP A 50 11.86 23.37 0.93
N GLY A 51 12.14 22.07 0.86
CA GLY A 51 12.27 21.19 2.02
C GLY A 51 10.96 20.63 2.57
N ARG A 52 9.81 20.92 1.96
CA ARG A 52 8.50 20.40 2.41
C ARG A 52 8.29 18.92 2.09
N ILE A 53 8.93 18.44 1.03
CA ILE A 53 8.89 17.03 0.62
C ILE A 53 10.24 16.42 0.92
N MET A 54 10.23 15.31 1.65
CA MET A 54 11.42 14.52 1.96
C MET A 54 11.20 13.09 1.49
N MET A 55 12.08 12.61 0.62
CA MET A 55 12.04 11.24 0.09
C MET A 55 13.40 10.56 0.25
N ALA A 56 13.44 9.23 0.14
CA ALA A 56 14.70 8.51 0.04
C ALA A 56 15.39 8.75 -1.32
N ARG A 57 16.65 8.34 -1.42
CA ARG A 57 17.39 8.37 -2.70
C ARG A 57 16.77 7.48 -3.76
N GLN A 58 16.27 6.31 -3.35
CA GLN A 58 15.69 5.30 -4.22
C GLN A 58 14.16 5.50 -4.31
N THR A 59 13.71 6.14 -5.39
CA THR A 59 12.28 6.44 -5.62
C THR A 59 11.67 5.67 -6.80
N GLY A 60 12.43 4.80 -7.46
CA GLY A 60 11.97 4.09 -8.66
C GLY A 60 10.75 3.21 -8.40
N VAL A 61 10.79 2.38 -7.35
CA VAL A 61 9.69 1.48 -6.98
C VAL A 61 8.44 2.26 -6.53
N PHE A 62 8.61 3.43 -5.93
CA PHE A 62 7.50 4.33 -5.61
C PHE A 62 6.73 4.79 -6.86
N TYR A 63 7.43 5.13 -7.95
CA TYR A 63 6.76 5.48 -9.19
C TYR A 63 5.98 4.30 -9.79
N LEU A 64 6.50 3.07 -9.64
CA LEU A 64 5.76 1.87 -10.02
C LEU A 64 4.46 1.73 -9.20
N THR A 65 4.52 1.91 -7.87
CA THR A 65 3.31 1.92 -7.02
C THR A 65 2.30 2.96 -7.48
N LEU A 66 2.76 4.19 -7.76
CA LEU A 66 1.90 5.27 -8.22
C LEU A 66 1.23 4.92 -9.55
N VAL A 67 2.00 4.44 -10.54
CA VAL A 67 1.47 4.02 -11.84
C VAL A 67 0.46 2.90 -11.70
N LEU A 68 0.75 1.86 -10.90
CA LEU A 68 -0.17 0.75 -10.68
C LEU A 68 -1.52 1.23 -10.12
N ILE A 69 -1.50 2.08 -9.09
CA ILE A 69 -2.73 2.61 -8.48
C ILE A 69 -3.50 3.49 -9.48
N LEU A 70 -2.81 4.39 -10.18
CA LEU A 70 -3.44 5.32 -11.13
C LEU A 70 -4.04 4.58 -12.33
N VAL A 71 -3.29 3.66 -12.94
CA VAL A 71 -3.73 2.94 -14.15
C VAL A 71 -4.86 1.99 -13.80
N THR A 72 -4.72 1.15 -12.76
CA THR A 72 -5.77 0.18 -12.41
C THR A 72 -7.08 0.88 -12.01
N SER A 73 -7.00 1.93 -11.20
CA SER A 73 -8.18 2.73 -10.84
C SER A 73 -8.74 3.48 -12.06
N GLY A 74 -7.87 4.04 -12.91
CA GLY A 74 -8.27 4.74 -14.12
C GLY A 74 -9.03 3.84 -15.11
N LEU A 75 -8.56 2.61 -15.31
CA LEU A 75 -9.28 1.61 -16.12
C LEU A 75 -10.66 1.31 -15.54
N PHE A 76 -10.75 1.09 -14.22
CA PHE A 76 -12.03 0.85 -13.54
C PHE A 76 -13.01 2.03 -13.71
N PHE A 77 -12.55 3.27 -13.54
CA PHE A 77 -13.40 4.45 -13.73
C PHE A 77 -13.80 4.68 -15.19
N MET A 78 -12.94 4.35 -16.15
CA MET A 78 -13.23 4.54 -17.58
C MET A 78 -14.16 3.48 -18.14
N PHE A 79 -13.99 2.22 -17.77
CA PHE A 79 -14.68 1.10 -18.43
C PHE A 79 -15.81 0.49 -17.60
N ASP A 80 -15.63 0.35 -16.28
CA ASP A 80 -16.64 -0.31 -15.44
C ASP A 80 -17.65 0.67 -14.85
N CYS A 81 -17.19 1.82 -14.36
CA CYS A 81 -18.04 2.79 -13.69
C CYS A 81 -19.21 3.34 -14.53
N PRO A 82 -19.09 3.59 -15.86
CA PRO A 82 -20.25 4.01 -16.66
C PRO A 82 -21.38 2.99 -16.64
N PHE A 83 -21.05 1.70 -16.80
CA PHE A 83 -22.02 0.61 -16.72
C PHE A 83 -22.62 0.50 -15.32
N LEU A 84 -21.79 0.48 -14.28
CA LEU A 84 -22.23 0.33 -12.89
C LEU A 84 -23.11 1.50 -12.43
N ALA A 85 -22.81 2.73 -12.88
CA ALA A 85 -23.61 3.90 -12.57
C ALA A 85 -24.99 3.85 -13.22
N ALA A 86 -25.07 3.40 -14.47
CA ALA A 86 -26.32 3.30 -15.22
C ALA A 86 -27.20 2.13 -14.75
N MET A 87 -26.59 0.98 -14.44
CA MET A 87 -27.32 -0.27 -14.18
C MET A 87 -27.54 -0.57 -12.69
N LEU A 88 -26.71 -0.02 -11.79
CA LEU A 88 -26.81 -0.27 -10.35
C LEU A 88 -27.06 1.02 -9.57
N THR A 89 -26.06 1.89 -9.49
CA THR A 89 -26.18 3.17 -8.78
C THR A 89 -24.99 4.10 -9.05
N PRO A 90 -25.23 5.42 -9.23
CA PRO A 90 -24.16 6.40 -9.34
C PRO A 90 -23.34 6.58 -8.05
N ALA A 91 -23.77 6.01 -6.92
CA ALA A 91 -23.00 6.04 -5.69
C ALA A 91 -21.68 5.24 -5.77
N ILE A 92 -21.61 4.20 -6.61
CA ILE A 92 -20.41 3.35 -6.77
C ILE A 92 -19.19 4.16 -7.22
N PRO A 93 -19.21 4.92 -8.35
CA PRO A 93 -18.07 5.73 -8.76
C PRO A 93 -17.74 6.84 -7.75
N VAL A 94 -18.73 7.39 -7.04
CA VAL A 94 -18.49 8.41 -6.00
C VAL A 94 -17.69 7.82 -4.84
N VAL A 95 -18.13 6.68 -4.28
CA VAL A 95 -17.43 5.98 -3.20
C VAL A 95 -16.04 5.53 -3.65
N GLY A 96 -15.94 4.96 -4.85
CA GLY A 96 -14.66 4.59 -5.44
C GLY A 96 -13.70 5.77 -5.55
N GLY A 97 -14.20 6.93 -6.02
CA GLY A 97 -13.41 8.15 -6.17
C GLY A 97 -12.89 8.69 -4.84
N VAL A 98 -13.74 8.69 -3.80
CA VAL A 98 -13.35 9.09 -2.43
C VAL A 98 -12.26 8.15 -1.88
N LEU A 99 -12.45 6.83 -2.03
CA LEU A 99 -11.45 5.84 -1.59
C LEU A 99 -10.12 6.02 -2.35
N PHE A 100 -10.17 6.20 -3.66
CA PHE A 100 -8.99 6.44 -4.50
C PHE A 100 -8.21 7.69 -4.05
N LEU A 101 -8.89 8.82 -3.84
CA LEU A 101 -8.26 10.05 -3.36
C LEU A 101 -7.67 9.89 -1.96
N PHE A 102 -8.35 9.14 -1.07
CA PHE A 102 -7.85 8.85 0.27
C PHE A 102 -6.59 7.95 0.24
N VAL A 103 -6.56 6.92 -0.60
CA VAL A 103 -5.38 6.06 -0.83
C VAL A 103 -4.21 6.89 -1.37
N LEU A 104 -4.45 7.73 -2.38
CA LEU A 104 -3.42 8.59 -2.93
C LEU A 104 -2.90 9.58 -1.88
N GLY A 105 -3.80 10.21 -1.12
CA GLY A 105 -3.44 11.13 -0.05
C GLY A 105 -2.57 10.46 1.03
N THR A 106 -2.95 9.27 1.51
CA THR A 106 -2.20 8.55 2.54
C THR A 106 -0.85 8.00 2.03
N LEU A 107 -0.78 7.56 0.77
CA LEU A 107 0.47 7.21 0.09
C LEU A 107 1.42 8.42 0.06
N LEU A 108 0.97 9.54 -0.52
CA LEU A 108 1.81 10.74 -0.67
C LEU A 108 2.23 11.29 0.70
N ARG A 109 1.34 11.29 1.71
CA ARG A 109 1.69 11.68 3.08
C ARG A 109 2.74 10.77 3.70
N THR A 110 2.71 9.47 3.42
CA THR A 110 3.73 8.53 3.91
C THR A 110 5.06 8.76 3.21
N SER A 111 5.02 8.90 1.88
CA SER A 111 6.18 9.03 1.00
C SER A 111 6.93 10.34 1.18
N PHE A 112 6.22 11.47 1.31
CA PHE A 112 6.79 12.81 1.26
C PHE A 112 7.09 13.42 2.63
N SER A 113 6.80 12.70 3.71
CA SER A 113 7.02 13.19 5.08
C SER A 113 8.37 12.76 5.65
N ASP A 114 8.90 13.56 6.57
CA ASP A 114 9.95 13.11 7.48
C ASP A 114 9.43 11.90 8.31
N PRO A 115 10.11 10.74 8.26
CA PRO A 115 9.72 9.55 9.02
C PRO A 115 9.99 9.67 10.54
N GLY A 116 10.69 10.72 10.96
CA GLY A 116 11.19 10.91 12.32
C GLY A 116 12.71 10.79 12.38
N VAL A 117 13.42 11.42 11.43
CA VAL A 117 14.87 11.46 11.45
C VAL A 117 15.35 12.19 12.70
N LEU A 118 16.28 11.56 13.42
CA LEU A 118 16.94 12.14 14.57
C LEU A 118 18.08 13.05 14.11
N PRO A 119 18.25 14.25 14.71
CA PRO A 119 19.37 15.12 14.39
C PRO A 119 20.69 14.41 14.74
N ARG A 120 21.71 14.62 13.91
CA ARG A 120 23.09 14.19 14.22
C ARG A 120 23.64 15.06 15.35
N ALA A 121 24.53 14.50 16.16
CA ALA A 121 25.21 15.29 17.19
C ALA A 121 26.05 16.41 16.53
N THR A 122 26.08 17.56 17.19
CA THR A 122 27.02 18.63 16.84
C THR A 122 28.46 18.14 17.04
N PRO A 123 29.47 18.78 16.39
CA PRO A 123 30.86 18.39 16.58
C PRO A 123 31.29 18.37 18.06
N ASP A 124 30.84 19.34 18.84
CA ASP A 124 31.14 19.45 20.28
C ASP A 124 30.47 18.32 21.07
N GLU A 125 29.17 18.08 20.86
CA GLU A 125 28.46 16.95 21.49
C GLU A 125 29.08 15.60 21.12
N ALA A 126 29.49 15.43 19.86
CA ALA A 126 30.15 14.22 19.39
C ALA A 126 31.52 14.02 20.06
N ALA A 127 32.32 15.09 20.20
CA ALA A 127 33.61 15.04 20.88
C ALA A 127 33.44 14.71 22.36
N ASP A 128 32.45 15.29 23.03
CA ASP A 128 32.14 14.99 24.44
C ASP A 128 31.65 13.56 24.63
N LEU A 129 30.80 13.07 23.73
CA LEU A 129 30.35 11.68 23.70
C LEU A 129 31.53 10.71 23.52
N GLU A 130 32.45 11.02 22.60
CA GLU A 130 33.65 10.21 22.36
C GLU A 130 34.58 10.21 23.58
N ARG A 131 34.84 11.37 24.19
CA ARG A 131 35.60 11.47 25.45
C ARG A 131 34.96 10.66 26.59
N GLN A 132 33.64 10.74 26.76
CA GLN A 132 32.92 9.98 27.79
C GLN A 132 33.04 8.47 27.54
N ILE A 133 32.94 8.05 26.29
CA ILE A 133 33.13 6.65 25.90
C ILE A 133 34.56 6.20 26.23
N ASP A 134 35.58 7.01 25.93
CA ASP A 134 36.98 6.68 26.17
C ASP A 134 37.30 6.59 27.67
N VAL A 135 36.81 7.55 28.47
CA VAL A 135 36.99 7.57 29.94
C VAL A 135 36.31 6.38 30.61
N ALA A 136 35.10 6.02 30.19
CA ALA A 136 34.35 4.90 30.76
C ALA A 136 35.05 3.53 30.58
N ASN A 137 36.02 3.42 29.67
CA ASN A 137 36.74 2.17 29.44
C ASN A 137 37.95 1.96 30.35
N GLY A 138 38.39 3.01 31.07
CA GLY A 138 39.65 2.98 31.81
C GLY A 138 40.88 2.81 30.89
N SER A 139 42.02 3.30 31.35
CA SER A 139 43.32 3.07 30.70
C SER A 139 43.65 1.57 30.67
N SER A 140 43.19 0.86 29.64
CA SER A 140 43.53 -0.54 29.41
C SER A 140 44.85 -0.58 28.63
N THR A 141 45.97 -0.64 29.35
CA THR A 141 47.34 -0.65 28.78
C THR A 141 47.76 -1.97 28.13
N THR A 142 46.89 -2.97 28.02
CA THR A 142 47.25 -4.25 27.37
C THR A 142 46.06 -4.86 26.63
N GLY A 143 46.07 -4.75 25.30
CA GLY A 143 45.12 -5.40 24.40
C GLY A 143 43.99 -4.48 23.92
N TYR A 144 44.02 -4.15 22.63
CA TYR A 144 42.99 -3.37 21.94
C TYR A 144 41.65 -4.12 21.92
N ARG A 145 40.85 -4.00 22.97
CA ARG A 145 39.42 -4.33 22.93
C ARG A 145 38.66 -3.05 22.61
N PRO A 146 37.96 -2.95 21.47
CA PRO A 146 37.19 -1.76 21.15
C PRO A 146 36.12 -1.51 22.23
N PRO A 147 35.84 -0.24 22.57
CA PRO A 147 34.95 0.12 23.69
C PRO A 147 33.58 -0.58 23.63
N PRO A 148 32.99 -1.02 24.76
CA PRO A 148 31.56 -1.32 24.83
C PRO A 148 30.77 -0.02 24.64
N ARG A 149 30.46 0.29 23.39
CA ARG A 149 29.70 1.49 22.97
C ARG A 149 28.20 1.31 23.22
N THR A 150 27.87 0.87 24.42
CA THR A 150 26.51 0.65 24.90
C THR A 150 26.27 1.44 26.16
N ARG A 151 25.18 2.22 26.18
CA ARG A 151 24.73 2.93 27.37
C ARG A 151 23.49 2.25 27.92
N GLU A 152 23.47 1.94 29.20
CA GLU A 152 22.31 1.35 29.85
C GLU A 152 21.36 2.43 30.36
N ILE A 153 20.07 2.25 30.13
CA ILE A 153 19.02 3.07 30.71
C ILE A 153 17.91 2.17 31.26
N THR A 154 17.21 2.60 32.30
CA THR A 154 16.09 1.85 32.87
C THR A 154 14.77 2.43 32.38
N ILE A 155 13.89 1.59 31.82
CA ILE A 155 12.54 1.94 31.37
C ILE A 155 11.57 0.98 32.06
N ASN A 156 10.65 1.51 32.86
CA ASN A 156 9.68 0.71 33.62
C ASN A 156 10.32 -0.43 34.43
N GLY A 157 11.48 -0.17 35.06
CA GLY A 157 12.23 -1.17 35.82
C GLY A 157 13.08 -2.14 34.99
N GLN A 158 12.98 -2.12 33.66
CA GLN A 158 13.78 -2.97 32.77
C GLN A 158 14.98 -2.19 32.20
N THR A 159 16.19 -2.76 32.34
CA THR A 159 17.42 -2.18 31.75
C THR A 159 17.47 -2.43 30.24
N VAL A 160 17.59 -1.36 29.46
CA VAL A 160 17.70 -1.37 28.00
C VAL A 160 19.06 -0.83 27.59
N LYS A 161 19.79 -1.61 26.79
CA LYS A 161 21.09 -1.23 26.21
C LYS A 161 20.90 -0.40 24.95
N LEU A 162 21.29 0.87 24.99
CA LEU A 162 21.35 1.77 23.85
C LEU A 162 22.61 1.51 23.03
N LYS A 163 22.51 1.52 21.70
CA LYS A 163 23.65 1.34 20.80
C LYS A 163 24.09 2.67 20.22
N TYR A 164 25.40 2.90 20.17
CA TYR A 164 25.94 4.08 19.49
C TYR A 164 25.81 4.00 17.95
N CYS A 165 25.60 5.14 17.30
CA CYS A 165 25.64 5.27 15.84
C CYS A 165 26.88 6.06 15.42
N PHE A 166 27.78 5.44 14.66
CA PHE A 166 29.01 6.10 14.18
C PHE A 166 28.74 7.18 13.14
N THR A 167 27.71 7.01 12.33
CA THR A 167 27.35 7.95 11.27
C THR A 167 26.70 9.21 11.82
N CYS A 168 25.75 9.04 12.76
CA CYS A 168 24.99 10.15 13.33
C CYS A 168 25.60 10.70 14.63
N LYS A 169 26.62 10.01 15.17
CA LYS A 169 27.34 10.37 16.41
C LYS A 169 26.44 10.52 17.64
N ILE A 170 25.44 9.64 17.75
CA ILE A 170 24.48 9.63 18.87
C ILE A 170 24.34 8.23 19.46
N PHE A 171 24.05 8.15 20.77
CA PHE A 171 23.41 6.95 21.31
C PHE A 171 21.97 6.90 20.84
N ARG A 172 21.63 5.86 20.08
CA ARG A 172 20.29 5.72 19.49
C ARG A 172 19.27 5.61 20.64
N PRO A 173 18.26 6.49 20.69
CA PRO A 173 17.15 6.35 21.64
C PRO A 173 16.49 4.97 21.51
N PRO A 174 15.76 4.51 22.54
CA PRO A 174 15.00 3.26 22.46
C PRO A 174 14.14 3.19 21.21
N ARG A 175 14.17 2.04 20.54
CA ARG A 175 13.44 1.76 19.29
C ARG A 175 13.91 2.57 18.07
N ALA A 176 14.97 3.37 18.18
CA ALA A 176 15.56 4.04 17.03
C ALA A 176 16.63 3.15 16.37
N SER A 177 16.65 3.16 15.03
CA SER A 177 17.63 2.40 14.25
C SER A 177 18.19 3.26 13.13
N HIS A 178 19.42 2.94 12.70
CA HIS A 178 20.07 3.61 11.57
C HIS A 178 19.70 2.90 10.27
N CYS A 179 19.16 3.65 9.30
CA CYS A 179 18.93 3.17 7.95
C CYS A 179 20.10 3.60 7.06
N SER A 180 20.88 2.63 6.56
CA SER A 180 22.03 2.88 5.67
C SER A 180 21.65 3.42 4.29
N LEU A 181 20.43 3.14 3.83
CA LEU A 181 19.92 3.63 2.54
C LEU A 181 19.64 5.13 2.58
N CYS A 182 18.97 5.60 3.64
CA CYS A 182 18.70 7.02 3.88
C CYS A 182 19.86 7.74 4.57
N ASP A 183 20.81 7.00 5.13
CA ASP A 183 21.93 7.50 5.92
C ASP A 183 21.50 8.33 7.14
N ASN A 184 20.49 7.83 7.86
CA ASN A 184 19.85 8.53 8.96
C ASN A 184 19.39 7.57 10.06
N CYS A 185 19.52 8.01 11.32
CA CYS A 185 18.81 7.39 12.43
C CYS A 185 17.35 7.85 12.44
N VAL A 186 16.41 6.91 12.52
CA VAL A 186 14.98 7.17 12.52
C VAL A 186 14.38 6.71 13.85
N GLU A 187 13.57 7.57 14.48
CA GLU A 187 12.88 7.26 15.73
C GLU A 187 11.74 6.27 15.50
N ARG A 188 11.62 5.26 16.37
CA ARG A 188 10.69 4.12 16.20
C ARG A 188 10.74 3.58 14.76
N PHE A 189 11.95 3.37 14.27
CA PHE A 189 12.18 2.85 12.94
C PHE A 189 11.51 1.48 12.80
N ASP A 190 10.66 1.36 11.79
CA ASP A 190 10.03 0.09 11.43
C ASP A 190 10.84 -0.56 10.32
N HIS A 191 10.83 0.04 9.12
CA HIS A 191 11.62 -0.43 7.98
C HIS A 191 11.86 0.67 6.95
N HIS A 192 12.72 0.39 5.99
CA HIS A 192 12.81 1.17 4.75
C HIS A 192 11.91 0.53 3.71
N CYS A 193 10.96 1.28 3.14
CA CYS A 193 9.98 0.74 2.20
C CYS A 193 10.22 1.31 0.79
N PRO A 194 10.68 0.47 -0.16
CA PRO A 194 10.87 0.91 -1.54
C PRO A 194 9.57 1.38 -2.22
N TRP A 195 8.45 0.74 -1.88
CA TRP A 195 7.13 1.03 -2.46
C TRP A 195 6.58 2.41 -2.10
N VAL A 196 6.92 2.93 -0.92
CA VAL A 196 6.60 4.32 -0.56
C VAL A 196 7.77 5.28 -0.85
N GLY A 197 8.93 4.75 -1.24
CA GLY A 197 10.13 5.54 -1.54
C GLY A 197 10.70 6.28 -0.33
N ASN A 198 10.50 5.76 0.89
CA ASN A 198 10.94 6.39 2.13
C ASN A 198 11.04 5.37 3.29
N CYS A 199 11.67 5.78 4.40
CA CYS A 199 11.56 5.02 5.65
C CYS A 199 10.16 5.15 6.24
N VAL A 200 9.74 4.12 6.97
CA VAL A 200 8.57 4.13 7.84
C VAL A 200 9.07 4.19 9.29
N GLY A 201 8.63 5.22 10.01
CA GLY A 201 9.03 5.50 11.38
C GLY A 201 7.96 6.27 12.13
N LYS A 202 8.30 6.79 13.31
CA LYS A 202 7.34 7.41 14.23
C LYS A 202 6.39 8.42 13.59
N ARG A 203 6.89 9.32 12.73
CA ARG A 203 6.11 10.46 12.22
C ARG A 203 5.18 10.12 11.06
N ASN A 204 5.47 9.06 10.31
CA ASN A 204 4.66 8.64 9.16
C ASN A 204 3.99 7.27 9.32
N TYR A 205 4.27 6.52 10.39
CA TYR A 205 3.68 5.20 10.65
C TYR A 205 2.15 5.17 10.55
N ARG A 206 1.47 6.17 11.11
CA ARG A 206 0.00 6.26 11.04
C ARG A 206 -0.52 6.35 9.60
N PHE A 207 0.19 7.09 8.73
CA PHE A 207 -0.22 7.27 7.34
C PHE A 207 0.10 6.02 6.54
N PHE A 208 1.22 5.36 6.82
CA PHE A 208 1.58 4.09 6.22
C PHE A 208 0.51 3.02 6.51
N TYR A 209 0.10 2.91 7.77
CA TYR A 209 -0.94 1.97 8.17
C TYR A 209 -2.28 2.26 7.49
N MET A 210 -2.72 3.54 7.48
CA MET A 210 -3.95 3.93 6.77
C MET A 210 -3.86 3.70 5.27
N PHE A 211 -2.69 3.90 4.66
CA PHE A 211 -2.45 3.58 3.25
C PHE A 211 -2.63 2.09 2.97
N ILE A 212 -2.02 1.20 3.76
CA ILE A 212 -2.19 -0.25 3.58
C ILE A 212 -3.67 -0.65 3.71
N LEU A 213 -4.35 -0.23 4.77
CA LEU A 213 -5.75 -0.56 4.98
C LEU A 213 -6.64 -0.05 3.85
N SER A 214 -6.54 1.23 3.51
CA SER A 214 -7.38 1.82 2.47
C SER A 214 -7.07 1.27 1.08
N LEU A 215 -5.82 0.95 0.76
CA LEU A 215 -5.45 0.30 -0.49
C LEU A 215 -6.06 -1.10 -0.59
N SER A 216 -6.04 -1.87 0.51
CA SER A 216 -6.71 -3.18 0.55
C SER A 216 -8.21 -3.05 0.31
N PHE A 217 -8.88 -2.09 0.96
CA PHE A 217 -10.30 -1.83 0.73
C PHE A 217 -10.60 -1.42 -0.71
N LEU A 218 -9.81 -0.49 -1.28
CA LEU A 218 -9.96 -0.06 -2.68
C LEU A 218 -9.78 -1.24 -3.64
N THR A 219 -8.80 -2.11 -3.39
CA THR A 219 -8.52 -3.28 -4.24
C THR A 219 -9.70 -4.26 -4.21
N ILE A 220 -10.20 -4.60 -3.01
CA ILE A 220 -11.37 -5.49 -2.86
C ILE A 220 -12.61 -4.87 -3.51
N PHE A 221 -12.82 -3.56 -3.31
CA PHE A 221 -13.92 -2.81 -3.90
C PHE A 221 -13.90 -2.89 -5.43
N ILE A 222 -12.77 -2.53 -6.06
CA ILE A 222 -12.62 -2.59 -7.53
C ILE A 222 -12.84 -4.03 -8.01
N PHE A 223 -12.20 -5.01 -7.39
CA PHE A 223 -12.30 -6.40 -7.81
C PHE A 223 -13.74 -6.94 -7.76
N ALA A 224 -14.48 -6.65 -6.68
CA ALA A 224 -15.87 -7.07 -6.53
C ALA A 224 -16.79 -6.46 -7.61
N PHE A 225 -16.62 -5.17 -7.90
CA PHE A 225 -17.46 -4.47 -8.89
C PHE A 225 -17.09 -4.83 -10.33
N VAL A 226 -15.82 -5.08 -10.63
CA VAL A 226 -15.38 -5.62 -11.93
C VAL A 226 -16.00 -7.00 -12.17
N ILE A 227 -15.96 -7.90 -11.17
CA ILE A 227 -16.61 -9.21 -11.27
C ILE A 227 -18.12 -9.05 -11.49
N THR A 228 -18.76 -8.14 -10.75
CA THR A 228 -20.19 -7.89 -10.89
C THR A 228 -20.53 -7.42 -12.31
N HIS A 229 -19.76 -6.48 -12.86
CA HIS A 229 -19.94 -6.03 -14.24
C HIS A 229 -19.79 -7.17 -15.24
N ILE A 230 -18.73 -7.98 -15.13
CA ILE A 230 -18.49 -9.12 -16.04
C ILE A 230 -19.67 -10.11 -15.99
N ILE A 231 -20.12 -10.49 -14.79
CA ILE A 231 -21.23 -11.43 -14.60
C ILE A 231 -22.53 -10.86 -15.18
N MET A 232 -22.86 -9.60 -14.87
CA MET A 232 -24.07 -8.96 -15.37
C MET A 232 -24.08 -8.84 -16.89
N SER A 233 -22.96 -8.43 -17.49
CA SER A 233 -22.81 -8.34 -18.94
C SER A 233 -22.92 -9.71 -19.61
N PHE A 234 -22.29 -10.74 -19.02
CA PHE A 234 -22.37 -12.10 -19.52
C PHE A 234 -23.80 -12.67 -19.47
N HIS A 235 -24.50 -12.53 -18.35
CA HIS A 235 -25.90 -13.00 -18.25
C HIS A 235 -26.85 -12.19 -19.13
N THR A 236 -26.61 -10.89 -19.31
CA THR A 236 -27.38 -10.06 -20.24
C THR A 236 -27.21 -10.55 -21.68
N TYR A 237 -25.99 -10.90 -22.09
CA TYR A 237 -25.71 -11.51 -23.39
C TYR A 237 -26.43 -12.86 -23.56
N LEU A 238 -26.37 -13.74 -22.56
CA LEU A 238 -27.04 -15.04 -22.58
C LEU A 238 -28.55 -14.93 -22.72
N ILE A 239 -29.18 -14.07 -21.91
CA ILE A 239 -30.62 -13.83 -21.96
C ILE A 239 -31.01 -13.22 -23.31
N GLY A 240 -30.28 -12.21 -23.78
CA GLY A 240 -30.53 -11.57 -25.08
C GLY A 240 -30.36 -12.50 -26.28
N SER A 241 -29.55 -13.55 -26.14
CA SER A 241 -29.31 -14.57 -27.17
C SER A 241 -30.18 -15.82 -27.01
N ASN A 242 -31.07 -15.85 -26.00
CA ASN A 242 -31.82 -17.03 -25.55
C ASN A 242 -30.95 -18.29 -25.48
N GLN A 243 -29.89 -18.21 -24.70
CA GLN A 243 -28.91 -19.28 -24.52
C GLN A 243 -28.59 -19.45 -23.03
N THR A 244 -28.41 -20.69 -22.59
CA THR A 244 -27.94 -21.00 -21.24
C THR A 244 -26.42 -21.00 -21.16
N THR A 245 -25.88 -20.77 -19.96
CA THR A 245 -24.42 -20.82 -19.72
C THR A 245 -23.81 -22.17 -20.14
N ASN A 246 -24.51 -23.28 -19.89
CA ASN A 246 -24.03 -24.62 -20.28
C ASN A 246 -23.94 -24.78 -21.80
N GLU A 247 -24.88 -24.21 -22.56
CA GLU A 247 -24.84 -24.24 -24.02
C GLU A 247 -23.73 -23.36 -24.59
N ASP A 248 -23.48 -22.19 -23.99
CA ASP A 248 -22.38 -21.29 -24.38
C ASP A 248 -21.01 -21.93 -24.10
N ILE A 249 -20.80 -22.46 -22.89
CA ILE A 249 -19.54 -23.13 -22.51
C ILE A 249 -19.26 -24.36 -23.39
N LYS A 250 -20.28 -25.17 -23.71
CA LYS A 250 -20.13 -26.32 -24.62
C LYS A 250 -19.96 -25.93 -26.08
N GLY A 251 -20.17 -24.65 -26.40
CA GLY A 251 -20.22 -24.14 -27.77
C GLY A 251 -21.31 -24.84 -28.59
N SER A 252 -22.44 -25.19 -27.97
CA SER A 252 -23.54 -25.93 -28.60
C SER A 252 -23.97 -25.30 -29.92
N TRP A 253 -24.02 -23.96 -29.94
CA TRP A 253 -24.47 -23.15 -31.09
C TRP A 253 -23.32 -22.36 -31.73
N SER A 254 -22.07 -22.82 -31.58
CA SER A 254 -20.92 -22.14 -32.17
C SER A 254 -20.85 -22.37 -33.68
N SER A 255 -20.64 -21.31 -34.44
CA SER A 255 -20.40 -21.36 -35.89
C SER A 255 -19.17 -22.20 -36.27
N LYS A 256 -18.23 -22.43 -35.33
CA LYS A 256 -17.08 -23.33 -35.53
C LYS A 256 -17.48 -24.80 -35.75
N ARG A 257 -18.70 -25.21 -35.36
CA ARG A 257 -19.22 -26.57 -35.57
C ARG A 257 -19.85 -26.78 -36.95
N GLY A 258 -19.99 -25.73 -37.76
CA GLY A 258 -20.58 -25.80 -39.10
C GLY A 258 -21.38 -24.54 -39.40
N LYS A 259 -21.45 -24.16 -40.69
CA LYS A 259 -22.18 -22.96 -41.13
C LYS A 259 -23.68 -23.03 -40.83
N ASP A 260 -24.25 -24.22 -40.74
CA ASP A 260 -25.67 -24.45 -40.45
C ASP A 260 -25.98 -24.63 -38.96
N ASN A 261 -24.98 -24.51 -38.08
CA ASN A 261 -25.16 -24.67 -36.64
C ASN A 261 -25.52 -23.32 -35.98
N TYR A 262 -26.82 -23.02 -35.96
CA TYR A 262 -27.39 -21.80 -35.35
C TYR A 262 -28.18 -22.13 -34.06
N ASN A 263 -28.43 -21.15 -33.20
CA ASN A 263 -29.25 -21.33 -31.99
C ASN A 263 -30.75 -21.38 -32.37
N PRO A 264 -31.42 -22.54 -32.33
CA PRO A 264 -32.83 -22.67 -32.72
C PRO A 264 -33.79 -22.06 -31.69
N TYR A 265 -33.33 -21.80 -30.47
CA TYR A 265 -34.16 -21.24 -29.40
C TYR A 265 -34.22 -19.71 -29.44
N SER A 266 -33.32 -19.05 -30.17
CA SER A 266 -33.38 -17.60 -30.35
C SER A 266 -34.59 -17.22 -31.20
N HIS A 267 -35.38 -16.26 -30.73
CA HIS A 267 -36.48 -15.65 -31.48
C HIS A 267 -35.98 -14.61 -32.51
N GLY A 268 -34.67 -14.49 -32.72
CA GLY A 268 -34.06 -13.54 -33.67
C GLY A 268 -34.09 -12.08 -33.21
N ASN A 269 -34.73 -11.76 -32.09
CA ASN A 269 -34.81 -10.42 -31.51
C ASN A 269 -34.52 -10.46 -30.00
N ILE A 270 -33.65 -9.53 -29.55
CA ILE A 270 -33.19 -9.46 -28.16
C ILE A 270 -34.35 -9.19 -27.19
N PHE A 271 -35.28 -8.30 -27.54
CA PHE A 271 -36.42 -7.99 -26.67
C PHE A 271 -37.35 -9.19 -26.51
N THR A 272 -37.62 -9.91 -27.60
CA THR A 272 -38.45 -11.12 -27.53
C THR A 272 -37.77 -12.24 -26.74
N ASN A 273 -36.44 -12.38 -26.89
CA ASN A 273 -35.64 -13.33 -26.09
C ASN A 273 -35.70 -12.98 -24.59
N CYS A 274 -35.49 -11.71 -24.25
CA CYS A 274 -35.60 -11.23 -22.88
C CYS A 274 -37.01 -11.44 -22.30
N CYS A 275 -38.07 -11.12 -23.05
CA CYS A 275 -39.45 -11.35 -22.60
C CYS A 275 -39.74 -12.83 -22.38
N ALA A 276 -39.29 -13.71 -23.29
CA ALA A 276 -39.45 -15.15 -23.15
C ALA A 276 -38.76 -15.68 -21.88
N ALA A 277 -37.55 -15.19 -21.58
CA ALA A 277 -36.77 -15.63 -20.43
C ALA A 277 -37.23 -15.03 -19.08
N LEU A 278 -37.59 -13.74 -19.06
CA LEU A 278 -37.86 -12.99 -17.83
C LEU A 278 -39.34 -12.87 -17.47
N CYS A 279 -40.22 -12.89 -18.47
CA CYS A 279 -41.65 -12.67 -18.32
C CYS A 279 -42.51 -13.85 -18.77
N GLY A 280 -41.89 -14.94 -19.23
CA GLY A 280 -42.59 -16.17 -19.60
C GLY A 280 -43.25 -16.86 -18.40
N PRO A 281 -44.30 -17.66 -18.63
CA PRO A 281 -44.90 -18.46 -17.58
C PRO A 281 -43.89 -19.45 -17.01
N LEU A 282 -43.85 -19.59 -15.69
CA LEU A 282 -42.98 -20.56 -15.03
C LEU A 282 -43.37 -21.98 -15.49
N PRO A 283 -42.45 -22.77 -16.08
CA PRO A 283 -42.78 -24.11 -16.51
C PRO A 283 -43.17 -24.99 -15.31
N PRO A 284 -44.17 -25.89 -15.46
CA PRO A 284 -44.57 -26.78 -14.38
C PRO A 284 -43.42 -27.70 -13.98
N SER A 285 -43.32 -28.03 -12.69
CA SER A 285 -42.36 -29.02 -12.23
C SER A 285 -42.76 -30.40 -12.75
N LEU A 286 -41.84 -31.08 -13.43
CA LEU A 286 -42.04 -32.45 -13.90
C LEU A 286 -41.69 -33.50 -12.82
N ILE A 287 -41.25 -33.06 -11.65
CA ILE A 287 -40.87 -33.94 -10.54
C ILE A 287 -42.01 -33.95 -9.53
N ASP A 288 -42.64 -35.11 -9.36
CA ASP A 288 -43.60 -35.33 -8.29
C ASP A 288 -42.88 -35.61 -6.96
N ARG A 289 -42.48 -34.54 -6.28
CA ARG A 289 -41.76 -34.62 -4.99
C ARG A 289 -42.62 -35.12 -3.83
N ARG A 290 -43.95 -35.13 -3.99
CA ARG A 290 -44.91 -35.47 -2.93
C ARG A 290 -45.70 -36.73 -3.24
N GLY A 291 -45.47 -37.34 -4.41
CA GLY A 291 -46.04 -38.62 -4.80
C GLY A 291 -45.68 -39.72 -3.82
N LEU A 292 -46.64 -40.60 -3.57
CA LEU A 292 -46.42 -41.80 -2.77
C LEU A 292 -45.73 -42.84 -3.64
N VAL A 293 -44.63 -43.41 -3.13
CA VAL A 293 -43.96 -44.53 -3.77
C VAL A 293 -44.80 -45.79 -3.53
N LEU A 294 -45.33 -46.38 -4.60
CA LEU A 294 -46.08 -47.64 -4.51
C LEU A 294 -45.11 -48.78 -4.15
N PRO A 295 -45.47 -49.70 -3.23
CA PRO A 295 -44.59 -50.79 -2.78
C PRO A 295 -43.99 -51.63 -3.92
N GLU A 296 -44.70 -51.81 -5.02
CA GLU A 296 -44.27 -52.56 -6.21
C GLU A 296 -43.06 -51.92 -6.92
N THR A 297 -42.92 -50.59 -6.85
CA THR A 297 -41.81 -49.87 -7.50
C THR A 297 -40.46 -50.02 -6.78
N LEU A 298 -40.47 -50.40 -5.50
CA LEU A 298 -39.24 -50.65 -4.72
C LEU A 298 -38.57 -51.99 -5.06
N GLN A 299 -39.30 -52.94 -5.66
CA GLN A 299 -38.77 -54.26 -5.99
C GLN A 299 -37.99 -54.31 -7.31
N HIS A 300 -38.10 -53.28 -8.15
CA HIS A 300 -37.47 -53.21 -9.47
C HIS A 300 -36.39 -52.12 -9.59
N ALA A 301 -35.90 -51.56 -8.48
CA ALA A 301 -34.76 -50.65 -8.54
C ALA A 301 -33.55 -51.38 -9.17
N PRO A 302 -32.98 -50.88 -10.29
CA PRO A 302 -31.82 -51.52 -10.89
C PRO A 302 -30.65 -51.50 -9.89
N PRO A 303 -29.81 -52.54 -9.84
CA PRO A 303 -28.68 -52.57 -8.92
C PRO A 303 -27.77 -51.37 -9.18
N THR A 304 -27.47 -50.61 -8.12
CA THR A 304 -26.51 -49.51 -8.14
C THR A 304 -25.12 -50.09 -8.41
N ASN A 305 -24.77 -50.22 -9.69
CA ASN A 305 -23.41 -50.47 -10.12
C ASN A 305 -22.65 -49.14 -10.08
N GLY A 306 -21.48 -49.18 -9.43
CA GLY A 306 -20.70 -48.03 -9.04
C GLY A 306 -20.32 -47.06 -10.16
N ILE A 307 -20.13 -45.81 -9.73
CA ILE A 307 -19.29 -44.75 -10.30
C ILE A 307 -18.77 -45.06 -11.72
N THR A 308 -19.51 -44.63 -12.74
CA THR A 308 -18.93 -44.41 -14.07
C THR A 308 -18.80 -42.90 -14.28
N MET A 309 -17.57 -42.41 -14.12
CA MET A 309 -17.15 -41.07 -14.54
C MET A 309 -17.35 -40.96 -16.05
N TYR A 310 -18.33 -40.17 -16.51
CA TYR A 310 -18.42 -39.80 -17.92
C TYR A 310 -17.55 -38.59 -18.21
N GLY A 311 -16.30 -38.89 -18.58
CA GLY A 311 -15.46 -38.02 -19.38
C GLY A 311 -15.78 -38.16 -20.87
N ALA A 312 -15.66 -37.03 -21.58
CA ALA A 312 -15.30 -36.86 -22.99
C ALA A 312 -15.89 -37.80 -24.07
N THR A 313 -16.76 -37.20 -24.90
CA THR A 313 -16.85 -37.33 -26.38
C THR A 313 -16.27 -38.59 -27.04
N GLN A 314 -17.15 -39.44 -27.58
CA GLN A 314 -16.83 -40.30 -28.74
C GLN A 314 -17.53 -39.78 -29.99
N SER A 315 -16.73 -39.49 -31.00
CA SER A 315 -17.11 -39.31 -32.41
C SER A 315 -17.72 -40.60 -32.96
N GLN A 316 -18.91 -40.52 -33.56
CA GLN A 316 -19.42 -41.58 -34.42
C GLN A 316 -19.25 -41.18 -35.88
N THR A 317 -18.29 -41.86 -36.52
CA THR A 317 -18.21 -42.11 -37.95
C THR A 317 -19.36 -43.02 -38.37
N ARG A 318 -20.03 -42.74 -39.49
CA ARG A 318 -20.64 -43.79 -40.33
C ARG A 318 -20.62 -43.39 -41.81
N MET A 319 -20.05 -44.33 -42.58
CA MET A 319 -20.26 -44.72 -43.98
C MET A 319 -20.12 -43.66 -45.07
#